data_AF-A0A8T4NQ17-F1
#
_entry.id   AF-A0A8T4NQ17-F1
#
_cell.length_a   1.000
_cell.length_b   1.000
_cell.length_c   1.000
_cell.angle_alpha   90.00
_cell.angle_beta   90.00
_cell.angle_gamma   90.00
#
_symmetry.space_group_name_H-M   'P 1'
#
loop_
_entity.id
_entity.type
_entity.pdbx_description
1 polymer ?
#
loop_
_entity_poly.entity_id
_entity_poly.type
_entity_poly.pdbx_seq_one_letter_code
_entity_poly.pdbx_strand_id
1 'polypeptide(L)'
;MLYNYNQLIDKISRASGLTVNDIDRRVEAKCAKLSGLISKEGAAQIVASELGISFEKEKMKVAELLGGMRKVNIAGKVIQEPMIREFTTKSGVKSKVLSTTLADETGNVRTVLWDTNHIKLFEDGKLKNGDAIEVGNASIRNDELHLGSFSEIKPSNEKFDNVVTEKRLTEKKISELKSGDNARLRAVIVQVFEPRFFETCPECNKKVVEGRCAEHGEVMPVRKAVLSIVLDDGTESVRGAMFGDQIKILNLTNDDLASEELFTLKKQEILGKEAVFIGSVRMNKVFNTTDLVINEIEEISLDNLIQSLKS
;
A
#
# COMPACT_ATOMS: atom_id res chain seq x y z
N MET A 1 -8.23 -10.04 9.38
CA MET A 1 -9.16 -10.26 10.50
C MET A 1 -9.38 -8.91 11.16
N LEU A 2 -10.43 -8.21 10.76
CA LEU A 2 -11.11 -7.11 11.47
C LEU A 2 -12.22 -6.67 10.51
N TYR A 3 -13.29 -7.46 10.45
CA TYR A 3 -14.57 -6.89 10.06
C TYR A 3 -14.98 -5.96 11.20
N ASN A 4 -15.54 -4.79 10.87
CA ASN A 4 -16.24 -4.00 11.88
C ASN A 4 -17.34 -4.90 12.49
N TYR A 5 -17.45 -4.92 13.82
CA TYR A 5 -18.40 -5.79 14.54
C TYR A 5 -19.78 -5.79 13.90
N ASN A 6 -20.33 -4.59 13.63
CA ASN A 6 -21.65 -4.41 13.02
C ASN A 6 -21.78 -5.07 11.64
N GLN A 7 -20.76 -4.96 10.78
CA GLN A 7 -20.76 -5.62 9.47
C GLN A 7 -20.74 -7.14 9.61
N LEU A 8 -20.02 -7.66 10.61
CA LEU A 8 -19.93 -9.10 10.85
C LEU A 8 -21.27 -9.67 11.32
N ILE A 9 -21.98 -9.01 12.23
CA ILE A 9 -23.31 -9.46 12.70
C ILE A 9 -24.34 -9.43 11.57
N ASP A 10 -24.33 -8.36 10.75
CA ASP A 10 -25.20 -8.25 9.57
C ASP A 10 -24.97 -9.41 8.58
N LYS A 11 -23.71 -9.78 8.36
CA LYS A 11 -23.35 -10.92 7.50
C LYS A 11 -23.84 -12.24 8.08
N ILE A 12 -23.62 -12.48 9.38
CA ILE A 12 -24.10 -13.69 10.06
C ILE A 12 -25.64 -13.75 10.01
N SER A 13 -26.31 -12.61 10.13
CA SER A 13 -27.78 -12.50 10.05
C SER A 13 -28.29 -12.96 8.70
N ARG A 14 -27.73 -12.42 7.62
CA ARG A 14 -28.11 -12.80 6.25
C ARG A 14 -27.86 -14.28 5.96
N ALA A 15 -26.75 -14.83 6.43
CA ALA A 15 -26.37 -16.21 6.16
C ALA A 15 -27.10 -17.25 7.04
N SER A 16 -27.47 -16.88 8.27
CA SER A 16 -28.18 -17.78 9.21
C SER A 16 -29.70 -17.68 9.15
N GLY A 17 -30.24 -16.60 8.56
CA GLY A 17 -31.67 -16.28 8.61
C GLY A 17 -32.15 -15.76 9.97
N LEU A 18 -31.25 -15.54 10.94
CA LEU A 18 -31.57 -14.98 12.25
C LEU A 18 -31.52 -13.46 12.22
N THR A 19 -32.23 -12.80 13.14
CA THR A 19 -32.15 -11.34 13.26
C THR A 19 -30.81 -10.90 13.83
N VAL A 20 -30.38 -9.67 13.51
CA VAL A 20 -29.15 -9.08 14.07
C VAL A 20 -29.17 -9.09 15.60
N ASN A 21 -30.32 -8.77 16.21
CA ASN A 21 -30.49 -8.80 17.67
C ASN A 21 -30.30 -10.20 18.27
N ASP A 22 -30.76 -11.25 17.59
CA ASP A 22 -30.58 -12.63 18.08
C ASP A 22 -29.12 -13.06 18.03
N ILE A 23 -28.39 -12.62 17.01
CA ILE A 23 -26.95 -12.90 16.90
C ILE A 23 -26.18 -12.09 17.93
N ASP A 24 -26.48 -10.80 18.09
CA ASP A 24 -25.84 -9.94 19.08
C ASP A 24 -25.99 -10.52 20.50
N ARG A 25 -27.19 -11.00 20.86
CA ARG A 25 -27.41 -11.73 22.12
C ARG A 25 -26.54 -12.99 22.26
N ARG A 26 -26.37 -13.77 21.18
CA ARG A 26 -25.50 -14.96 21.20
C ARG A 26 -24.03 -14.58 21.35
N VAL A 27 -23.60 -13.47 20.74
CA VAL A 27 -22.25 -12.93 20.88
C VAL A 27 -21.99 -12.49 22.32
N GLU A 28 -22.90 -11.71 22.90
CA GLU A 28 -22.78 -11.25 24.28
C GLU A 28 -22.72 -12.42 25.28
N ALA A 29 -23.57 -13.43 25.09
CA ALA A 29 -23.52 -14.65 25.88
C ALA A 29 -22.16 -15.37 25.76
N LYS A 30 -21.53 -15.33 24.57
CA LYS A 30 -20.20 -15.93 24.36
C LYS A 30 -19.08 -15.14 25.03
N CYS A 31 -19.10 -13.82 24.90
CA CYS A 31 -18.17 -12.93 25.61
C CYS A 31 -18.25 -13.14 27.13
N ALA A 32 -19.46 -13.21 27.68
CA ALA A 32 -19.68 -13.46 29.10
C ALA A 32 -19.16 -14.84 29.53
N LYS A 33 -19.44 -15.89 28.74
CA LYS A 33 -18.97 -17.26 29.03
C LYS A 33 -17.45 -17.39 29.01
N LEU A 34 -16.76 -16.57 28.22
CA LEU A 34 -15.30 -16.53 28.12
C LEU A 34 -14.69 -15.42 28.97
N SER A 35 -15.42 -14.92 29.97
CA SER A 35 -14.96 -13.94 30.96
C SER A 35 -14.32 -12.69 30.35
N GLY A 36 -14.79 -12.26 29.18
CA GLY A 36 -14.25 -11.09 28.48
C GLY A 36 -12.84 -11.28 27.91
N LEU A 37 -12.30 -12.51 27.88
CA LEU A 37 -10.98 -12.80 27.29
C LEU A 37 -10.96 -12.68 25.76
N ILE A 38 -12.12 -12.50 25.14
CA ILE A 38 -12.26 -12.35 23.69
C ILE A 38 -13.05 -11.09 23.35
N SER A 39 -12.71 -10.48 22.21
CA SER A 39 -13.45 -9.34 21.68
C SER A 39 -14.82 -9.74 21.13
N LYS A 40 -15.71 -8.77 20.93
CA LYS A 40 -17.03 -8.99 20.31
C LYS A 40 -16.90 -9.60 18.90
N GLU A 41 -15.89 -9.21 18.12
CA GLU A 41 -15.62 -9.78 16.80
C GLU A 41 -15.16 -11.23 16.90
N GLY A 42 -14.28 -11.54 17.85
CA GLY A 42 -13.86 -12.92 18.12
C GLY A 42 -15.04 -13.80 18.54
N ALA A 43 -15.92 -13.28 19.37
CA ALA A 43 -17.15 -13.96 19.78
C ALA A 43 -18.12 -14.16 18.61
N ALA A 44 -18.29 -13.16 17.75
CA ALA A 44 -19.08 -13.27 16.53
C ALA A 44 -18.56 -14.33 15.55
N GLN A 45 -17.23 -14.48 15.42
CA GLN A 45 -16.63 -15.56 14.63
C GLN A 45 -16.95 -16.95 15.20
N ILE A 46 -16.93 -17.09 16.54
CA ILE A 46 -17.30 -18.36 17.18
C ILE A 46 -18.79 -18.66 16.92
N VAL A 47 -19.67 -17.67 17.07
CA VAL A 47 -21.10 -17.82 16.78
C VAL A 47 -21.35 -18.18 15.31
N ALA A 48 -20.64 -17.55 14.37
CA ALA A 48 -20.71 -17.89 12.96
C ALA A 48 -20.32 -19.36 12.71
N SER A 49 -19.21 -19.80 13.31
CA SER A 49 -18.75 -21.18 13.19
C SER A 49 -19.73 -22.19 13.80
N GLU A 50 -20.37 -21.86 14.92
CA GLU A 50 -21.43 -22.70 15.54
C GLU A 50 -22.68 -22.80 14.67
N LEU A 51 -22.97 -21.76 13.90
CA LEU A 51 -24.04 -21.74 12.91
C LEU A 51 -23.65 -22.43 11.59
N GLY A 52 -22.44 -23.00 11.50
CA GLY A 52 -21.92 -23.63 10.28
C GLY A 52 -21.55 -22.63 9.18
N ILE A 53 -21.44 -21.34 9.51
CA ILE A 53 -21.16 -20.26 8.58
C ILE A 53 -19.64 -20.02 8.57
N SER A 54 -19.02 -20.20 7.40
CA SER A 54 -17.61 -19.87 7.18
C SER A 54 -17.49 -18.77 6.14
N PHE A 55 -16.74 -17.72 6.50
CA PHE A 55 -16.43 -16.60 5.62
C PHE A 55 -15.07 -16.77 4.92
N GLU A 56 -14.38 -17.92 5.09
CA GLU A 56 -13.04 -18.13 4.54
C GLU A 56 -12.99 -18.10 3.00
N LYS A 57 -14.12 -18.32 2.32
CA LYS A 57 -14.23 -18.29 0.85
C LYS A 57 -14.97 -17.06 0.32
N GLU A 58 -15.38 -16.14 1.20
CA GLU A 58 -16.09 -14.94 0.78
C GLU A 58 -15.12 -14.02 0.04
N LYS A 59 -15.60 -13.42 -1.06
CA LYS A 59 -14.86 -12.42 -1.82
C LYS A 59 -15.08 -11.04 -1.20
N MET A 60 -14.00 -10.32 -0.98
CA MET A 60 -14.02 -8.93 -0.54
C MET A 60 -13.91 -8.00 -1.75
N LYS A 61 -14.41 -6.78 -1.59
CA LYS A 61 -14.16 -5.70 -2.55
C LYS A 61 -12.80 -5.07 -2.30
N VAL A 62 -12.20 -4.49 -3.34
CA VAL A 62 -10.87 -3.88 -3.26
C VAL A 62 -10.81 -2.77 -2.21
N ALA A 63 -11.85 -1.94 -2.09
CA ALA A 63 -11.90 -0.87 -1.10
C ALA A 63 -11.99 -1.36 0.37
N GLU A 64 -12.34 -2.62 0.60
CA GLU A 64 -12.42 -3.22 1.93
C GLU A 64 -11.07 -3.80 2.40
N LEU A 65 -10.06 -3.83 1.52
CA LEU A 65 -8.75 -4.39 1.82
C LEU A 65 -7.99 -3.46 2.75
N LEU A 66 -7.49 -4.03 3.86
CA LEU A 66 -6.65 -3.32 4.81
C LEU A 66 -5.28 -3.98 4.94
N GLY A 67 -4.26 -3.17 5.17
CA GLY A 67 -2.90 -3.61 5.47
C GLY A 67 -2.87 -4.73 6.53
N GLY A 68 -2.13 -5.80 6.24
CA GLY A 68 -1.94 -6.93 7.17
C GLY A 68 -3.02 -8.01 7.12
N MET A 69 -4.07 -7.86 6.30
CA MET A 69 -5.04 -8.93 6.07
C MET A 69 -4.38 -10.19 5.46
N ARG A 70 -4.90 -11.36 5.80
CA ARG A 70 -4.44 -12.68 5.32
C ARG A 70 -5.65 -13.51 4.92
N LYS A 71 -5.43 -14.51 4.04
CA LYS A 71 -6.47 -15.36 3.47
C LYS A 71 -7.60 -14.54 2.82
N VAL A 72 -7.22 -13.50 2.09
CA VAL A 72 -8.16 -12.64 1.38
C VAL A 72 -8.52 -13.30 0.06
N ASN A 73 -9.80 -13.31 -0.28
CA ASN A 73 -10.27 -13.65 -1.62
C ASN A 73 -10.86 -12.41 -2.27
N ILE A 74 -10.54 -12.17 -3.54
CA ILE A 74 -11.12 -11.08 -4.33
C ILE A 74 -11.40 -11.57 -5.75
N ALA A 75 -12.27 -10.86 -6.47
CA ALA A 75 -12.38 -10.96 -7.91
C ALA A 75 -12.17 -9.57 -8.51
N GLY A 76 -11.48 -9.50 -9.63
CA GLY A 76 -11.20 -8.23 -10.30
C GLY A 76 -10.67 -8.42 -11.71
N LYS A 77 -10.66 -7.33 -12.46
CA LYS A 77 -10.09 -7.25 -13.81
C LYS A 77 -8.62 -6.89 -13.73
N VAL A 78 -7.80 -7.57 -14.51
CA VAL A 78 -6.41 -7.15 -14.76
C VAL A 78 -6.46 -5.89 -15.62
N ILE A 79 -5.95 -4.77 -15.10
CA ILE A 79 -5.99 -3.46 -15.79
C ILE A 79 -4.61 -2.93 -16.19
N GLN A 80 -3.54 -3.62 -15.78
CA GLN A 80 -2.17 -3.25 -16.08
C GLN A 80 -1.44 -4.42 -16.72
N GLU A 81 -0.61 -4.12 -17.73
CA GLU A 81 0.21 -5.13 -18.38
C GLU A 81 1.10 -5.85 -17.33
N PRO A 82 1.04 -7.19 -17.23
CA PRO A 82 1.84 -7.94 -16.28
C PRO A 82 3.35 -7.76 -16.53
N MET A 83 4.08 -7.29 -15.52
CA MET A 83 5.53 -7.14 -15.59
C MET A 83 6.23 -8.28 -14.83
N ILE A 84 7.01 -9.08 -15.54
CA ILE A 84 7.82 -10.16 -14.96
C ILE A 84 9.25 -9.68 -14.76
N ARG A 85 9.79 -9.87 -13.55
CA ARG A 85 11.18 -9.61 -13.22
C ARG A 85 11.83 -10.88 -12.69
N GLU A 86 12.99 -11.23 -13.24
CA GLU A 86 13.80 -12.33 -12.76
C GLU A 86 14.75 -11.88 -11.65
N PHE A 87 15.02 -12.76 -10.70
CA PHE A 87 16.00 -12.51 -9.64
C PHE A 87 16.62 -13.82 -9.16
N THR A 88 17.80 -13.72 -8.56
CA THR A 88 18.45 -14.85 -7.90
C THR A 88 18.18 -14.77 -6.39
N THR A 89 17.66 -15.84 -5.80
CA THR A 89 17.44 -15.90 -4.35
C THR A 89 18.78 -15.91 -3.61
N LYS A 90 18.74 -15.66 -2.29
CA LYS A 90 19.93 -15.78 -1.43
C LYS A 90 20.57 -17.19 -1.45
N SER A 91 19.79 -18.21 -1.81
CA SER A 91 20.26 -19.59 -1.98
C SER A 91 20.84 -19.89 -3.37
N GLY A 92 20.96 -18.88 -4.24
CA GLY A 92 21.49 -19.03 -5.61
C GLY A 92 20.48 -19.56 -6.63
N VAL A 93 19.20 -19.68 -6.27
CA VAL A 93 18.16 -20.22 -7.15
C VAL A 93 17.57 -19.09 -8.00
N LYS A 94 17.53 -19.28 -9.32
CA LYS A 94 16.81 -18.35 -10.21
C LYS A 94 15.31 -18.44 -9.95
N SER A 95 14.68 -17.31 -9.75
CA SER A 95 13.25 -17.17 -9.52
C SER A 95 12.72 -15.94 -10.25
N LYS A 96 11.41 -15.74 -10.21
CA LYS A 96 10.74 -14.62 -10.87
C LYS A 96 9.57 -14.11 -10.04
N VAL A 97 9.29 -12.84 -10.19
CA VAL A 97 8.16 -12.15 -9.58
C VAL A 97 7.37 -11.45 -10.69
N LEU A 98 6.06 -11.57 -10.66
CA LEU A 98 5.17 -10.83 -11.55
C LEU A 98 4.43 -9.78 -10.75
N SER A 99 4.35 -8.55 -11.29
CA SER A 99 3.48 -7.52 -10.75
C SER A 99 2.50 -7.01 -11.81
N THR A 100 1.24 -6.85 -11.42
CA THR A 100 0.15 -6.26 -12.21
C THR A 100 -0.79 -5.48 -11.27
N THR A 101 -1.93 -5.02 -11.76
CA THR A 101 -2.97 -4.34 -10.99
C THR A 101 -4.32 -4.97 -11.27
N LEU A 102 -5.01 -5.35 -10.19
CA LEU A 102 -6.40 -5.80 -10.22
C LEU A 102 -7.33 -4.67 -9.83
N ALA A 103 -8.46 -4.56 -10.51
CA ALA A 103 -9.47 -3.54 -10.23
C ALA A 103 -10.88 -4.12 -10.24
N ASP A 104 -11.71 -3.58 -9.36
CA ASP A 104 -13.15 -3.77 -9.35
C ASP A 104 -13.86 -2.40 -9.40
N GLU A 105 -15.16 -2.36 -9.17
CA GLU A 105 -15.94 -1.12 -9.16
C GLU A 105 -15.65 -0.21 -7.95
N THR A 106 -14.94 -0.72 -6.94
CA THR A 106 -14.66 -0.02 -5.68
C THR A 106 -13.26 0.59 -5.64
N GLY A 107 -12.30 0.00 -6.37
CA GLY A 107 -10.91 0.46 -6.41
C GLY A 107 -10.00 -0.44 -7.24
N ASN A 108 -8.70 -0.19 -7.12
CA ASN A 108 -7.66 -1.09 -7.63
C ASN A 108 -6.57 -1.37 -6.61
N VAL A 109 -5.90 -2.50 -6.79
CA VAL A 109 -4.84 -2.99 -5.89
C VAL A 109 -3.69 -3.56 -6.71
N ARG A 110 -2.48 -3.10 -6.39
CA ARG A 110 -1.26 -3.69 -6.97
C ARG A 110 -1.15 -5.13 -6.50
N THR A 111 -0.99 -6.03 -7.45
CA THR A 111 -1.03 -7.47 -7.22
C THR A 111 0.32 -8.08 -7.60
N VAL A 112 0.93 -8.81 -6.67
CA VAL A 112 2.28 -9.37 -6.78
C VAL A 112 2.22 -10.89 -6.63
N LEU A 113 2.66 -11.60 -7.66
CA LEU A 113 2.71 -13.06 -7.71
C LEU A 113 4.16 -13.50 -7.49
N TRP A 114 4.36 -14.37 -6.51
CA TRP A 114 5.66 -14.96 -6.19
C TRP A 114 5.78 -16.42 -6.63
N ASP A 115 4.66 -17.11 -6.82
CA ASP A 115 4.66 -18.50 -7.25
C ASP A 115 4.83 -18.63 -8.76
N THR A 116 5.77 -19.46 -9.20
CA THR A 116 6.12 -19.60 -10.61
C THR A 116 5.03 -20.30 -11.43
N ASN A 117 4.16 -21.12 -10.84
CA ASN A 117 3.04 -21.75 -11.54
C ASN A 117 1.93 -20.73 -11.82
N HIS A 118 1.68 -19.80 -10.89
CA HIS A 118 0.76 -18.69 -11.14
C HIS A 118 1.29 -17.77 -12.24
N ILE A 119 2.59 -17.46 -12.22
CA ILE A 119 3.22 -16.62 -13.25
C ILE A 119 3.14 -17.27 -14.64
N LYS A 120 3.32 -18.60 -14.73
CA LYS A 120 3.17 -19.34 -15.99
C LYS A 120 1.82 -19.15 -16.66
N LEU A 121 0.73 -18.92 -15.91
CA LEU A 121 -0.58 -18.66 -16.51
C LEU A 121 -0.57 -17.39 -17.39
N PHE A 122 0.22 -16.39 -17.01
CA PHE A 122 0.40 -15.18 -17.80
C PHE A 122 1.38 -15.38 -18.96
N GLU A 123 2.48 -16.08 -18.74
CA GLU A 123 3.46 -16.39 -19.80
C GLU A 123 2.87 -17.25 -20.92
N ASP A 124 2.04 -18.24 -20.55
CA ASP A 124 1.34 -19.12 -21.50
C ASP A 124 0.17 -18.40 -22.19
N GLY A 125 -0.10 -17.13 -21.85
CA GLY A 125 -1.22 -16.35 -22.39
C GLY A 125 -2.61 -16.82 -21.96
N LYS A 126 -2.69 -17.69 -20.94
CA LYS A 126 -3.98 -18.16 -20.36
C LYS A 126 -4.67 -17.05 -19.58
N LEU A 127 -3.88 -16.15 -18.99
CA LEU A 127 -4.33 -14.90 -18.37
C LEU A 127 -3.56 -13.75 -19.01
N LYS A 128 -4.24 -12.63 -19.26
CA LYS A 128 -3.65 -11.41 -19.82
C LYS A 128 -4.31 -10.16 -19.26
N ASN A 129 -3.74 -9.01 -19.63
CA ASN A 129 -4.39 -7.73 -19.39
C ASN A 129 -5.81 -7.71 -19.99
N GLY A 130 -6.76 -7.17 -19.23
CA GLY A 130 -8.17 -7.13 -19.57
C GLY A 130 -9.00 -8.33 -19.05
N ASP A 131 -8.37 -9.44 -18.65
CA ASP A 131 -9.10 -10.61 -18.16
C ASP A 131 -9.64 -10.40 -16.75
N ALA A 132 -10.81 -10.98 -16.46
CA ALA A 132 -11.35 -11.07 -15.12
C ALA A 132 -10.80 -12.32 -14.42
N ILE A 133 -10.29 -12.16 -13.21
CA ILE A 133 -9.70 -13.25 -12.43
C ILE A 133 -10.21 -13.26 -11.00
N GLU A 134 -10.23 -14.46 -10.40
CA GLU A 134 -10.43 -14.65 -8.98
C GLU A 134 -9.11 -15.01 -8.33
N VAL A 135 -8.82 -14.34 -7.22
CA VAL A 135 -7.67 -14.61 -6.37
C VAL A 135 -8.18 -15.12 -5.03
N GLY A 136 -7.66 -16.26 -4.59
CA GLY A 136 -7.96 -16.86 -3.30
C GLY A 136 -6.74 -16.92 -2.39
N ASN A 137 -6.97 -16.93 -1.08
CA ASN A 137 -5.92 -17.10 -0.08
C ASN A 137 -4.72 -16.14 -0.23
N ALA A 138 -4.97 -14.90 -0.62
CA ALA A 138 -3.95 -13.87 -0.75
C ALA A 138 -3.67 -13.16 0.59
N SER A 139 -2.62 -12.36 0.63
CA SER A 139 -2.26 -11.54 1.80
C SER A 139 -2.03 -10.09 1.40
N ILE A 140 -2.44 -9.15 2.25
CA ILE A 140 -2.21 -7.73 2.03
C ILE A 140 -0.94 -7.32 2.78
N ARG A 141 0.05 -6.85 2.03
CA ARG A 141 1.31 -6.32 2.58
C ARG A 141 1.66 -5.04 1.84
N ASN A 142 1.94 -3.99 2.59
CA ASN A 142 2.22 -2.65 2.04
C ASN A 142 1.14 -2.15 1.06
N ASP A 143 -0.13 -2.42 1.38
CA ASP A 143 -1.30 -2.18 0.51
C ASP A 143 -1.21 -2.83 -0.88
N GLU A 144 -0.41 -3.89 -1.01
CA GLU A 144 -0.34 -4.74 -2.19
C GLU A 144 -0.95 -6.11 -1.87
N LEU A 145 -1.60 -6.71 -2.86
CA LEU A 145 -2.12 -8.07 -2.82
C LEU A 145 -1.01 -9.04 -3.21
N HIS A 146 -0.51 -9.80 -2.25
CA HIS A 146 0.53 -10.79 -2.45
C HIS A 146 -0.06 -12.20 -2.57
N LEU A 147 0.27 -12.87 -3.68
CA LEU A 147 -0.03 -14.27 -3.93
C LEU A 147 1.24 -15.12 -3.77
N GLY A 148 1.18 -16.08 -2.84
CA GLY A 148 2.22 -17.07 -2.63
C GLY A 148 1.82 -18.44 -3.19
N SER A 149 2.55 -19.48 -2.80
CA SER A 149 2.31 -20.88 -3.23
C SER A 149 1.00 -21.49 -2.69
N PHE A 150 0.43 -20.92 -1.63
CA PHE A 150 -0.86 -21.33 -1.05
C PHE A 150 -2.03 -20.48 -1.54
N SER A 151 -1.75 -19.47 -2.35
CA SER A 151 -2.79 -18.67 -2.97
C SER A 151 -3.36 -19.42 -4.17
N GLU A 152 -4.56 -19.04 -4.59
CA GLU A 152 -5.22 -19.58 -5.78
C GLU A 152 -5.44 -18.44 -6.77
N ILE A 153 -5.33 -18.74 -8.06
CA ILE A 153 -5.65 -17.82 -9.15
C ILE A 153 -6.36 -18.60 -10.25
N LYS A 154 -7.49 -18.07 -10.72
CA LYS A 154 -8.27 -18.67 -11.81
C LYS A 154 -9.03 -17.61 -12.60
N PRO A 155 -9.39 -17.86 -13.87
CA PRO A 155 -10.32 -17.01 -14.59
C PRO A 155 -11.65 -16.84 -13.85
N SER A 156 -12.25 -15.66 -13.94
CA SER A 156 -13.59 -15.38 -13.45
C SER A 156 -14.55 -15.15 -14.61
N ASN A 157 -15.81 -15.53 -14.41
CA ASN A 157 -16.91 -15.17 -15.32
C ASN A 157 -17.58 -13.84 -14.92
N GLU A 158 -17.12 -13.20 -13.84
CA GLU A 158 -17.63 -11.90 -13.41
C GLU A 158 -17.26 -10.81 -14.42
N LYS A 159 -18.23 -9.93 -14.70
CA LYS A 159 -18.03 -8.77 -15.57
C LYS A 159 -17.69 -7.54 -14.75
N PHE A 160 -16.61 -6.89 -15.13
CA PHE A 160 -16.13 -5.65 -14.53
C PHE A 160 -16.12 -4.55 -15.59
N ASP A 161 -17.31 -4.02 -15.87
CA ASP A 161 -17.50 -3.01 -16.94
C ASP A 161 -17.00 -1.62 -16.50
N ASN A 162 -17.21 -1.26 -15.23
CA ASN A 162 -16.82 0.02 -14.64
C ASN A 162 -15.73 -0.17 -13.58
N VAL A 163 -14.52 -0.51 -14.01
CA VAL A 163 -13.37 -0.64 -13.10
C VAL A 163 -12.76 0.71 -12.77
N VAL A 164 -12.34 0.87 -11.51
CA VAL A 164 -11.60 2.07 -11.08
C VAL A 164 -10.13 1.91 -11.51
N THR A 165 -9.73 2.59 -12.58
CA THR A 165 -8.35 2.52 -13.12
C THR A 165 -7.35 3.38 -12.36
N GLU A 166 -7.82 4.43 -11.67
CA GLU A 166 -6.98 5.33 -10.88
C GLU A 166 -6.85 4.85 -9.45
N LYS A 167 -5.63 4.81 -8.92
CA LYS A 167 -5.38 4.36 -7.55
C LYS A 167 -6.01 5.35 -6.57
N ARG A 168 -7.15 4.99 -5.96
CA ARG A 168 -7.73 5.74 -4.84
C ARG A 168 -6.87 5.53 -3.59
N LEU A 169 -5.82 6.31 -3.44
CA LEU A 169 -5.15 6.44 -2.16
C LEU A 169 -6.10 7.19 -1.23
N THR A 170 -6.57 6.52 -0.18
CA THR A 170 -7.37 7.17 0.85
C THR A 170 -6.50 8.21 1.56
N GLU A 171 -7.06 9.41 1.70
CA GLU A 171 -6.43 10.46 2.48
C GLU A 171 -6.38 10.03 3.95
N LYS A 172 -5.21 10.13 4.56
CA LYS A 172 -4.99 9.76 5.96
C LYS A 172 -4.50 10.97 6.75
N LYS A 173 -4.77 10.96 8.06
CA LYS A 173 -4.09 11.87 8.99
C LYS A 173 -2.71 11.34 9.36
N ILE A 174 -1.77 12.23 9.66
CA ILE A 174 -0.41 11.84 10.09
C ILE A 174 -0.48 10.97 11.35
N SER A 175 -1.36 11.31 12.30
CA SER A 175 -1.57 10.54 13.53
C SER A 175 -2.06 9.10 13.32
N GLU A 176 -2.57 8.77 12.13
CA GLU A 176 -3.12 7.44 11.81
C GLU A 176 -2.11 6.56 11.05
N LEU A 177 -0.94 7.11 10.70
CA LEU A 177 0.05 6.41 9.89
C LEU A 177 0.62 5.20 10.62
N LYS A 178 0.64 4.07 9.91
CA LYS A 178 1.28 2.84 10.38
C LYS A 178 2.40 2.41 9.46
N SER A 179 3.44 1.81 10.01
CA SER A 179 4.55 1.27 9.22
C SER A 179 4.02 0.25 8.20
N GLY A 180 4.37 0.47 6.93
CA GLY A 180 3.91 -0.33 5.80
C GLY A 180 2.80 0.33 4.99
N ASP A 181 2.11 1.34 5.52
CA ASP A 181 1.05 2.01 4.79
C ASP A 181 1.58 2.70 3.52
N ASN A 182 0.77 2.76 2.46
CA ASN A 182 0.85 3.81 1.47
C ASN A 182 -0.16 4.89 1.84
N ALA A 183 0.31 6.14 1.93
CA ALA A 183 -0.50 7.25 2.40
C ALA A 183 -0.54 8.37 1.37
N ARG A 184 -1.71 9.00 1.26
CA ARG A 184 -1.92 10.30 0.63
C ARG A 184 -2.20 11.30 1.75
N LEU A 185 -1.30 12.26 1.94
CA LEU A 185 -1.31 13.17 3.08
C LEU A 185 -1.37 14.61 2.58
N ARG A 186 -2.41 15.34 2.94
CA ARG A 186 -2.43 16.79 2.77
C ARG A 186 -1.73 17.44 3.96
N ALA A 187 -0.62 18.12 3.72
CA ALA A 187 0.20 18.70 4.79
C ALA A 187 0.93 19.97 4.33
N VAL A 188 1.47 20.71 5.29
CA VAL A 188 2.33 21.87 5.07
C VAL A 188 3.79 21.48 5.31
N ILE A 189 4.69 21.97 4.46
CA ILE A 189 6.14 21.83 4.67
C ILE A 189 6.58 22.82 5.74
N VAL A 190 6.79 22.35 6.97
CA VAL A 190 7.20 23.20 8.10
C VAL A 190 8.72 23.29 8.26
N GLN A 191 9.46 22.33 7.71
CA GLN A 191 10.92 22.33 7.74
C GLN A 191 11.51 21.65 6.51
N VAL A 192 12.65 22.17 6.03
CA VAL A 192 13.44 21.60 4.94
C VAL A 192 14.90 21.51 5.40
N PHE A 193 15.47 20.30 5.34
CA PHE A 193 16.87 20.05 5.66
C PHE A 193 17.75 20.17 4.43
N GLU A 194 19.05 20.40 4.63
CA GLU A 194 20.04 20.36 3.55
C GLU A 194 20.06 19.01 2.84
N PRO A 195 20.21 19.00 1.50
CA PRO A 195 20.26 17.77 0.73
C PRO A 195 21.51 16.97 1.09
N ARG A 196 21.33 15.66 1.26
CA ARG A 196 22.43 14.73 1.45
C ARG A 196 22.71 13.99 0.16
N PHE A 197 23.97 13.84 -0.19
CA PHE A 197 24.38 13.13 -1.40
C PHE A 197 24.96 11.77 -1.05
N PHE A 198 24.68 10.79 -1.91
CA PHE A 198 25.19 9.43 -1.79
C PHE A 198 25.49 8.86 -3.17
N GLU A 199 26.50 8.01 -3.22
CA GLU A 199 26.90 7.30 -4.43
C GLU A 199 26.12 5.98 -4.54
N THR A 200 25.59 5.70 -5.72
CA THR A 200 24.80 4.49 -5.99
C THR A 200 25.30 3.75 -7.21
N CYS A 201 25.12 2.43 -7.19
CA CYS A 201 25.43 1.56 -8.30
C CYS A 201 24.44 1.82 -9.46
N PRO A 202 24.90 2.01 -10.70
CA PRO A 202 24.03 2.23 -11.85
C PRO A 202 23.14 1.01 -12.17
N GLU A 203 23.56 -0.20 -11.80
CA GLU A 203 22.83 -1.44 -12.11
C GLU A 203 21.74 -1.76 -11.07
N CYS A 204 22.05 -1.66 -9.77
CA CYS A 204 21.11 -2.06 -8.72
C CYS A 204 20.65 -0.94 -7.79
N ASN A 205 21.10 0.30 -7.99
CA ASN A 205 20.77 1.47 -7.17
C ASN A 205 21.13 1.36 -5.67
N LYS A 206 21.91 0.35 -5.28
CA LYS A 206 22.42 0.23 -3.90
C LYS A 206 23.60 1.16 -3.66
N LYS A 207 23.82 1.50 -2.39
CA LYS A 207 24.93 2.36 -1.95
C LYS A 207 26.27 1.79 -2.41
N VAL A 208 27.11 2.64 -3.00
CA VAL A 208 28.49 2.35 -3.37
C VAL A 208 29.42 2.95 -2.31
N VAL A 209 30.49 2.24 -1.99
CA VAL A 209 31.55 2.71 -1.10
C VAL A 209 32.85 2.57 -1.87
N GLU A 210 33.59 3.67 -2.02
CA GLU A 210 34.89 3.69 -2.72
C GLU A 210 34.82 3.10 -4.14
N GLY A 211 33.77 3.43 -4.91
CA GLY A 211 33.59 2.94 -6.28
C GLY A 211 33.20 1.45 -6.39
N ARG A 212 33.00 0.74 -5.27
CA ARG A 212 32.60 -0.67 -5.26
C ARG A 212 31.17 -0.90 -4.76
N CYS A 213 30.40 -1.63 -5.56
CA CYS A 213 29.09 -2.18 -5.26
C CYS A 213 29.23 -3.59 -4.67
N ALA A 214 28.47 -3.90 -3.62
CA ALA A 214 28.50 -5.21 -2.98
C ALA A 214 28.05 -6.38 -3.89
N GLU A 215 27.27 -6.09 -4.94
CA GLU A 215 26.73 -7.10 -5.85
C GLU A 215 27.40 -7.09 -7.22
N HIS A 216 27.79 -5.91 -7.72
CA HIS A 216 28.29 -5.72 -9.09
C HIS A 216 29.80 -5.40 -9.14
N GLY A 217 30.49 -5.41 -8.00
CA GLY A 217 31.92 -5.12 -7.95
C GLY A 217 32.24 -3.66 -8.25
N GLU A 218 33.30 -3.39 -8.99
CA GLU A 218 33.69 -2.02 -9.35
C GLU A 218 32.74 -1.42 -10.37
N VAL A 219 32.21 -0.24 -10.06
CA VAL A 219 31.22 0.46 -10.87
C VAL A 219 31.55 1.95 -10.90
N MET A 220 31.15 2.64 -11.97
CA MET A 220 31.13 4.11 -11.97
C MET A 220 29.89 4.61 -11.22
N PRO A 221 30.02 5.19 -10.02
CA PRO A 221 28.88 5.52 -9.19
C PRO A 221 28.07 6.69 -9.75
N VAL A 222 26.76 6.60 -9.60
CA VAL A 222 25.83 7.71 -9.88
C VAL A 222 25.53 8.42 -8.57
N ARG A 223 25.80 9.73 -8.52
CA ARG A 223 25.50 10.59 -7.37
C ARG A 223 24.00 10.86 -7.31
N LYS A 224 23.37 10.53 -6.18
CA LYS A 224 21.96 10.78 -5.91
C LYS A 224 21.79 11.68 -4.69
N ALA A 225 20.76 12.52 -4.72
CA ALA A 225 20.39 13.38 -3.60
C ALA A 225 19.25 12.73 -2.79
N VAL A 226 19.27 12.94 -1.48
CA VAL A 226 18.12 12.78 -0.58
C VAL A 226 17.79 14.13 0.02
N LEU A 227 16.57 14.59 -0.20
CA LEU A 227 16.04 15.75 0.51
C LEU A 227 15.11 15.27 1.63
N SER A 228 15.28 15.84 2.81
CA SER A 228 14.41 15.55 3.95
C SER A 228 13.59 16.79 4.28
N ILE A 229 12.31 16.59 4.54
CA ILE A 229 11.37 17.64 4.93
C ILE A 229 10.57 17.18 6.15
N VAL A 230 9.98 18.13 6.88
CA VAL A 230 8.99 17.84 7.92
C VAL A 230 7.64 18.34 7.41
N LEU A 231 6.66 17.45 7.45
CA LEU A 231 5.28 17.68 7.06
C LEU A 231 4.42 17.77 8.30
N ASP A 232 3.48 18.71 8.33
CA ASP A 232 2.52 18.87 9.42
C ASP A 232 1.10 19.04 8.84
N ASP A 233 0.13 18.29 9.35
CA ASP A 233 -1.27 18.32 8.92
C ASP A 233 -2.23 18.82 10.02
N GLY A 234 -1.68 19.37 11.09
CA GLY A 234 -2.38 19.83 12.29
C GLY A 234 -2.71 18.73 13.31
N THR A 235 -2.49 17.44 12.98
CA THR A 235 -2.64 16.34 13.94
C THR A 235 -1.31 15.93 14.56
N GLU A 236 -0.31 15.69 13.72
CA GLU A 236 1.06 15.35 14.08
C GLU A 236 2.01 15.83 12.98
N SER A 237 3.33 15.79 13.25
CA SER A 237 4.34 16.05 12.23
C SER A 237 5.07 14.76 11.86
N VAL A 238 5.38 14.57 10.58
CA VAL A 238 6.13 13.42 10.06
C VAL A 238 7.30 13.84 9.20
N ARG A 239 8.40 13.09 9.29
CA ARG A 239 9.56 13.29 8.41
C ARG A 239 9.27 12.69 7.03
N GLY A 240 9.30 13.52 6.00
CA GLY A 240 9.28 13.13 4.59
C GLY A 240 10.70 12.96 4.03
N ALA A 241 10.96 11.88 3.31
CA ALA A 241 12.20 11.65 2.59
C ALA A 241 11.92 11.52 1.09
N MET A 242 12.63 12.31 0.29
CA MET A 242 12.54 12.35 -1.17
C MET A 242 13.89 11.98 -1.78
N PHE A 243 13.89 11.19 -2.84
CA PHE A 243 15.12 10.67 -3.47
C PHE A 243 15.20 11.12 -4.92
N GLY A 244 16.40 11.41 -5.43
CA GLY A 244 16.64 11.61 -6.87
C GLY A 244 15.60 12.51 -7.57
N ASP A 245 14.92 11.98 -8.59
CA ASP A 245 13.99 12.73 -9.44
C ASP A 245 12.74 13.22 -8.71
N GLN A 246 12.35 12.61 -7.58
CA GLN A 246 11.23 13.12 -6.79
C GLN A 246 11.48 14.54 -6.28
N ILE A 247 12.74 14.90 -6.03
CA ILE A 247 13.13 16.22 -5.52
C ILE A 247 12.78 17.32 -6.54
N LYS A 248 12.81 17.00 -7.84
CA LYS A 248 12.46 17.92 -8.92
C LYS A 248 11.01 18.38 -8.85
N ILE A 249 10.13 17.61 -8.21
CA ILE A 249 8.71 17.96 -8.06
C ILE A 249 8.53 19.23 -7.19
N LEU A 250 9.50 19.55 -6.32
CA LEU A 250 9.51 20.81 -5.58
C LEU A 250 10.11 21.98 -6.37
N ASN A 251 10.24 21.84 -7.71
CA ASN A 251 10.94 22.78 -8.59
C ASN A 251 12.42 23.00 -8.20
N LEU A 252 13.07 21.95 -7.69
CA LEU A 252 14.49 21.93 -7.36
C LEU A 252 15.27 21.18 -8.45
N THR A 253 16.21 21.86 -9.08
CA THR A 253 17.13 21.25 -10.05
C THR A 253 18.36 20.68 -9.35
N ASN A 254 19.14 19.87 -10.07
CA ASN A 254 20.41 19.36 -9.52
C ASN A 254 21.40 20.49 -9.18
N ASP A 255 21.35 21.59 -9.93
CA ASP A 255 22.22 22.76 -9.71
C ASP A 255 21.82 23.51 -8.44
N ASP A 256 20.51 23.64 -8.19
CA ASP A 256 19.99 24.23 -6.95
C ASP A 256 20.43 23.45 -5.71
N LEU A 257 20.54 22.13 -5.82
CA LEU A 257 20.98 21.26 -4.72
C LEU A 257 22.50 21.28 -4.52
N ALA A 258 23.27 21.69 -5.52
CA ALA A 258 24.73 21.63 -5.51
C ALA A 258 25.38 22.84 -4.81
N SER A 259 24.66 23.97 -4.71
CA SER A 259 25.12 25.19 -4.07
C SER A 259 24.29 25.51 -2.83
N GLU A 260 24.96 25.73 -1.69
CA GLU A 260 24.30 26.06 -0.42
C GLU A 260 23.53 27.39 -0.50
N GLU A 261 24.05 28.38 -1.23
CA GLU A 261 23.39 29.67 -1.44
C GLU A 261 22.12 29.54 -2.28
N LEU A 262 22.18 28.82 -3.41
CA LEU A 262 21.02 28.60 -4.28
C LEU A 262 19.94 27.77 -3.56
N PHE A 263 20.38 26.73 -2.83
CA PHE A 263 19.47 25.91 -2.04
C PHE A 263 18.75 26.73 -0.97
N THR A 264 19.45 27.66 -0.31
CA THR A 264 18.86 28.50 0.74
C THR A 264 17.77 29.42 0.20
N LEU A 265 17.95 29.99 -0.99
CA LEU A 265 16.92 30.79 -1.66
C LEU A 265 15.69 29.94 -2.01
N LYS A 266 15.89 28.78 -2.64
CA LYS A 266 14.79 27.87 -2.99
C LYS A 266 14.08 27.28 -1.78
N LYS A 267 14.82 27.02 -0.70
CA LYS A 267 14.25 26.57 0.57
C LYS A 267 13.19 27.54 1.11
N GLN A 268 13.40 28.85 0.98
CA GLN A 268 12.40 29.84 1.40
C GLN A 268 11.13 29.80 0.54
N GLU A 269 11.25 29.48 -0.76
CA GLU A 269 10.09 29.31 -1.64
C GLU A 269 9.29 28.03 -1.33
N ILE A 270 9.89 27.03 -0.70
CA ILE A 270 9.27 25.72 -0.42
C ILE A 270 8.65 25.66 0.97
N LEU A 271 9.27 26.31 1.95
CA LEU A 271 8.75 26.40 3.32
C LEU A 271 7.37 27.05 3.33
N GLY A 272 6.45 26.44 4.09
CA GLY A 272 5.06 26.90 4.20
C GLY A 272 4.15 26.51 3.02
N LYS A 273 4.68 25.86 1.97
CA LYS A 273 3.82 25.32 0.90
C LYS A 273 2.98 24.18 1.44
N GLU A 274 1.69 24.24 1.11
CA GLU A 274 0.74 23.18 1.32
C GLU A 274 0.63 22.33 0.04
N ALA A 275 0.71 21.02 0.17
CA ALA A 275 0.58 20.10 -0.95
C ALA A 275 0.02 18.75 -0.46
N VAL A 276 -0.31 17.89 -1.42
CA VAL A 276 -0.62 16.48 -1.13
C VAL A 276 0.62 15.64 -1.39
N PHE A 277 1.09 14.95 -0.37
CA PHE A 277 2.27 14.09 -0.40
C PHE A 277 1.84 12.63 -0.44
N ILE A 278 2.30 11.91 -1.46
CA ILE A 278 1.98 10.50 -1.67
C ILE A 278 3.24 9.67 -1.49
N GLY A 279 3.17 8.65 -0.64
CA GLY A 279 4.36 7.88 -0.31
C GLY A 279 4.10 6.60 0.49
N SER A 280 5.18 5.84 0.67
CA SER A 280 5.18 4.65 1.52
C SER A 280 5.73 4.99 2.90
N VAL A 281 5.01 4.57 3.94
CA VAL A 281 5.32 4.78 5.34
C VAL A 281 6.28 3.69 5.81
N ARG A 282 7.45 4.09 6.32
CA ARG A 282 8.49 3.17 6.77
C ARG A 282 8.93 3.48 8.18
N MET A 283 9.13 2.43 8.98
CA MET A 283 9.73 2.58 10.31
C MET A 283 11.23 2.86 10.19
N ASN A 284 11.65 4.00 10.72
CA ASN A 284 13.03 4.34 10.92
C ASN A 284 13.53 3.66 12.21
N LYS A 285 14.24 2.54 12.05
CA LYS A 285 14.70 1.73 13.18
C LYS A 285 15.69 2.43 14.11
N VAL A 286 16.38 3.47 13.62
CA VAL A 286 17.41 4.18 14.40
C VAL A 286 16.74 5.12 15.40
N PHE A 287 15.69 5.81 14.98
CA PHE A 287 15.00 6.81 15.80
C PHE A 287 13.67 6.31 16.38
N ASN A 288 13.26 5.08 16.02
CA ASN A 288 11.96 4.51 16.35
C ASN A 288 10.79 5.42 15.95
N THR A 289 10.96 6.16 14.86
CA THR A 289 9.96 7.06 14.27
C THR A 289 9.46 6.51 12.95
N THR A 290 8.29 6.98 12.55
CA THR A 290 7.73 6.69 11.24
C THR A 290 8.16 7.77 10.26
N ASP A 291 8.75 7.37 9.13
CA ASP A 291 9.13 8.28 8.04
C ASP A 291 8.26 8.01 6.81
N LEU A 292 7.83 9.06 6.12
CA LEU A 292 7.16 8.96 4.83
C LEU A 292 8.21 9.00 3.71
N VAL A 293 8.33 7.93 2.94
CA VAL A 293 9.11 7.95 1.69
C VAL A 293 8.19 8.46 0.58
N ILE A 294 8.38 9.72 0.20
CA ILE A 294 7.55 10.44 -0.77
C ILE A 294 7.96 10.02 -2.18
N ASN A 295 6.97 9.55 -2.94
CA ASN A 295 7.15 9.13 -4.33
C ASN A 295 6.51 10.14 -5.31
N GLU A 296 5.51 10.89 -4.85
CA GLU A 296 4.71 11.80 -5.65
C GLU A 296 4.21 12.98 -4.78
N ILE A 297 4.08 14.16 -5.39
CA ILE A 297 3.51 15.35 -4.77
C ILE A 297 2.51 15.95 -5.75
N GLU A 298 1.31 16.23 -5.27
CA GLU A 298 0.27 16.91 -6.04
C GLU A 298 0.07 18.32 -5.47
N GLU A 299 0.04 19.32 -6.35
CA GLU A 299 -0.31 20.68 -5.96
C GLU A 299 -1.81 20.76 -5.61
N ILE A 300 -2.13 21.57 -4.60
CA ILE A 300 -3.52 21.77 -4.20
C ILE A 300 -4.17 22.77 -5.18
N SER A 301 -5.12 22.29 -5.97
CA SER A 301 -6.04 23.16 -6.69
C SER A 301 -7.15 23.64 -5.74
N LEU A 302 -7.25 24.96 -5.58
CA LEU A 302 -8.30 25.63 -4.78
C LEU A 302 -9.72 25.25 -5.25
N ASP A 303 -9.92 25.07 -6.55
CA ASP A 303 -11.23 24.76 -7.13
C ASP A 303 -11.72 23.36 -6.72
N ASN A 304 -10.82 22.37 -6.74
CA ASN A 304 -11.13 21.00 -6.32
C ASN A 304 -11.43 20.93 -4.82
N LEU A 305 -10.73 21.74 -4.02
CA LEU A 305 -10.92 21.78 -2.57
C LEU A 305 -12.27 22.41 -2.17
N ILE A 306 -12.69 23.47 -2.87
CA ILE A 306 -14.00 24.08 -2.65
C ILE A 306 -15.13 23.08 -2.98
N GLN A 307 -14.91 22.21 -3.96
CA GLN A 307 -15.88 21.21 -4.38
C GLN A 307 -16.03 20.08 -3.36
N SER A 308 -14.92 19.59 -2.77
CA SER A 308 -14.94 18.52 -1.77
C SER A 308 -15.48 18.96 -0.39
N LEU A 309 -15.40 20.24 -0.06
CA LEU A 309 -15.97 20.80 1.18
C LEU A 309 -17.48 21.08 1.08
N LYS A 310 -18.04 21.10 -0.15
CA LYS A 310 -19.47 21.33 -0.41
C LYS A 310 -20.29 20.04 -0.53
N SER A 311 -19.63 18.89 -0.65
CA SER A 311 -20.21 17.53 -0.70
C SER A 311 -20.19 16.87 0.67
#